data_AF-B1I2A6-F1
#
_entry.id   AF-B1I2A6-F1
#
_cell.length_a   1.000
_cell.length_b   1.000
_cell.length_c   1.000
_cell.angle_alpha   90.00
_cell.angle_beta   90.00
_cell.angle_gamma   90.00
#
_symmetry.space_group_name_H-M   'P 1'
#
loop_
_entity.id
_entity.type
_entity.pdbx_description
1 polymer ?
#
loop_
_entity_poly.entity_id
_entity_poly.type
_entity_poly.pdbx_seq_one_letter_code
_entity_poly.pdbx_strand_id
1 'polypeptide(L)'
;MKTTPDAPDRNNYPRSAAEPRPDNRPCYIDPCCPSCGAPLVLLDLLKSPETPEDEIWYDEFICPQCRDGIHLDWPESEFKKVFEAEE
;
A
#
# COMPACT_ATOMS: atom_id res chain seq x y z
N MET A 1 15.91 -22.14 12.99
CA MET A 1 14.45 -22.02 13.18
C MET A 1 14.05 -20.69 12.56
N LYS A 2 13.33 -20.69 11.44
CA LYS A 2 12.81 -19.45 10.84
C LYS A 2 11.49 -19.15 11.54
N THR A 3 11.51 -18.19 12.46
CA THR A 3 10.30 -17.62 13.05
C THR A 3 9.54 -16.92 11.93
N THR A 4 8.46 -17.53 11.48
CA THR A 4 7.45 -16.86 10.66
C THR A 4 6.90 -15.71 11.48
N PRO A 5 6.93 -14.44 11.01
CA PRO A 5 6.22 -13.39 11.72
C PRO A 5 4.72 -13.75 11.75
N ASP A 6 4.11 -13.66 12.93
CA ASP A 6 2.67 -13.82 13.12
C ASP A 6 1.92 -13.02 12.06
N ALA A 7 0.97 -13.66 11.38
CA ALA A 7 0.10 -12.98 10.44
C ALA A 7 -0.60 -11.81 11.17
N PRO A 8 -0.65 -10.59 10.60
CA PRO A 8 -1.24 -9.46 11.31
C PRO A 8 -2.69 -9.74 11.67
N ASP A 9 -3.11 -9.28 12.86
CA ASP A 9 -4.50 -9.38 13.30
C ASP A 9 -5.42 -8.71 12.27
N ARG A 10 -6.34 -9.48 11.69
CA ARG A 10 -7.27 -9.02 10.64
C ARG A 10 -8.15 -7.85 11.09
N ASN A 11 -8.30 -7.64 12.40
CA ASN A 11 -9.09 -6.55 12.94
C ASN A 11 -8.37 -5.19 12.89
N ASN A 12 -7.08 -5.16 12.57
CA ASN A 12 -6.25 -3.96 12.52
C ASN A 12 -5.91 -3.52 11.09
N TYR A 13 -6.61 -4.10 10.11
CA TYR A 13 -6.44 -3.72 8.71
C TYR A 13 -7.34 -2.54 8.33
N PRO A 14 -6.81 -1.60 7.55
CA PRO A 14 -7.55 -0.47 7.04
C PRO A 14 -8.66 -0.93 6.09
N ARG A 15 -9.80 -0.24 6.15
CA ARG A 15 -11.01 -0.56 5.39
C ARG A 15 -11.28 0.41 4.25
N SER A 16 -10.53 1.50 4.16
CA SER A 16 -10.67 2.50 3.10
C SER A 16 -9.34 3.13 2.70
N ALA A 17 -9.33 3.83 1.57
CA ALA A 17 -8.20 4.62 1.08
C ALA A 17 -7.79 5.74 2.05
N ALA A 18 -8.76 6.33 2.77
CA ALA A 18 -8.51 7.44 3.69
C ALA A 18 -8.04 7.00 5.10
N GLU A 19 -8.03 5.70 5.40
CA GLU A 19 -7.59 5.20 6.71
C GLU A 19 -6.07 5.03 6.75
N PRO A 20 -5.36 5.67 7.71
CA PRO A 20 -3.92 5.52 7.84
C PRO A 20 -3.50 4.06 7.97
N ARG A 21 -2.44 3.71 7.25
CA ARG A 21 -1.79 2.41 7.43
C ARG A 21 -0.87 2.45 8.64
N PRO A 22 -0.71 1.36 9.40
CA PRO A 22 0.31 1.26 10.44
C PRO A 22 1.68 1.69 9.90
N ASP A 23 2.29 2.66 10.56
CA ASP A 23 3.58 3.26 10.18
C ASP A 23 3.66 3.77 8.74
N ASN A 24 2.53 4.10 8.11
CA ASN A 24 2.43 4.44 6.68
C ASN A 24 3.08 3.39 5.77
N ARG A 25 2.86 2.10 6.07
CA ARG A 25 3.36 0.96 5.28
C ARG A 25 2.22 0.13 4.71
N PRO A 26 2.41 -0.50 3.53
CA PRO A 26 1.38 -1.36 2.97
C PRO A 26 1.02 -2.52 3.90
N CYS A 27 -0.27 -2.87 3.94
CA CYS A 27 -0.81 -3.95 4.75
C CYS A 27 -1.10 -5.22 3.95
N TYR A 28 -1.54 -5.06 2.71
CA TYR A 28 -2.03 -6.11 1.83
C TYR A 28 -1.06 -6.50 0.71
N ILE A 29 -0.09 -5.64 0.41
CA ILE A 29 0.96 -5.90 -0.58
C ILE A 29 2.35 -5.97 0.08
N ASP A 30 3.35 -6.43 -0.68
CA ASP A 30 4.75 -6.40 -0.23
C ASP A 30 5.20 -4.94 -0.01
N PRO A 31 5.80 -4.59 1.14
CA PRO A 31 6.25 -3.23 1.43
C PRO A 31 7.48 -2.80 0.61
N CYS A 32 8.05 -3.68 -0.21
CA CYS A 32 9.20 -3.42 -1.06
C CYS A 32 8.82 -3.41 -2.55
N CYS A 33 9.46 -2.52 -3.31
CA CYS A 33 9.35 -2.46 -4.76
C CYS A 33 9.85 -3.79 -5.37
N PRO A 34 9.07 -4.45 -6.25
CA PRO A 34 9.47 -5.72 -6.84
C PRO A 34 10.67 -5.58 -7.79
N SER A 35 10.89 -4.39 -8.35
CA SER A 35 11.93 -4.10 -9.33
C SER A 35 13.31 -3.92 -8.69
N CYS A 36 13.39 -3.22 -7.55
CA CYS A 36 14.67 -2.84 -6.92
C CYS A 36 14.79 -3.14 -5.43
N GLY A 37 13.73 -3.63 -4.79
CA GLY A 37 13.70 -3.95 -3.36
C GLY A 37 13.62 -2.74 -2.41
N ALA A 38 13.61 -1.51 -2.93
CA ALA A 38 13.47 -0.32 -2.10
C ALA A 38 12.10 -0.29 -1.38
N PRO A 39 12.03 0.17 -0.11
CA PRO A 39 10.76 0.34 0.58
C PRO A 39 9.84 1.29 -0.18
N LEU A 40 8.58 0.90 -0.30
CA LEU A 40 7.53 1.75 -0.84
C LEU A 40 7.18 2.86 0.15
N VAL A 41 6.82 4.03 -0.38
CA VAL A 41 6.39 5.20 0.39
C VAL A 41 5.05 5.69 -0.13
N LEU A 42 4.29 6.42 0.69
CA LEU A 42 3.04 7.04 0.25
C LEU A 42 3.29 7.96 -0.95
N LEU A 43 2.43 7.82 -1.96
CA LEU A 43 2.53 8.58 -3.20
C LEU A 43 2.48 10.08 -2.95
N ASP A 44 1.49 10.51 -2.19
CA ASP A 44 1.26 11.93 -1.88
C ASP A 44 2.47 12.54 -1.18
N LEU A 45 3.01 11.88 -0.15
CA LEU A 45 4.17 12.39 0.59
C LEU A 45 5.45 12.46 -0.26
N LEU A 46 5.58 11.61 -1.29
CA LEU A 46 6.72 11.68 -2.21
C LEU A 46 6.57 12.78 -3.26
N LYS A 47 5.36 12.95 -3.82
CA LYS A 47 5.10 13.91 -4.91
C LYS A 47 4.86 15.33 -4.39
N SER A 48 4.14 15.44 -3.28
CA SER A 48 3.66 16.67 -2.67
C SER A 48 3.76 16.53 -1.14
N PRO A 49 4.95 16.77 -0.54
CA PRO A 49 5.14 16.61 0.90
C PRO A 49 4.24 17.50 1.79
N GLU A 50 3.58 18.50 1.20
CA GLU A 50 2.67 19.44 1.87
C GLU A 50 1.18 19.06 1.72
N THR A 51 0.87 17.89 1.14
CA THR A 51 -0.53 17.41 1.05
C THR A 51 -1.18 17.36 2.43
N PRO A 52 -2.35 18.00 2.62
CA PRO A 52 -3.12 17.92 3.86
C PRO A 52 -3.45 16.47 4.25
N GLU A 53 -3.46 16.16 5.54
CA GLU A 53 -3.67 14.79 6.04
C GLU A 53 -4.99 14.17 5.55
N ASP A 54 -6.05 14.98 5.46
CA ASP A 54 -7.37 14.57 4.99
C ASP A 54 -7.47 14.41 3.47
N GLU A 55 -6.43 14.79 2.73
CA GLU A 55 -6.30 14.60 1.29
C GLU A 55 -5.39 13.43 0.92
N ILE A 56 -4.71 12.80 1.90
CA ILE A 56 -3.79 11.67 1.65
C ILE A 56 -4.57 10.39 1.35
N TRP A 57 -4.18 9.72 0.26
CA TRP A 57 -4.64 8.37 -0.07
C TRP A 57 -3.65 7.34 0.48
N TYR A 58 -4.00 6.76 1.62
CA TYR A 58 -3.16 5.80 2.36
C TYR A 58 -3.10 4.41 1.71
N ASP A 59 -3.84 4.16 0.65
CA ASP A 59 -3.72 2.97 -0.18
C ASP A 59 -2.82 3.14 -1.40
N GLU A 60 -2.30 4.36 -1.67
CA GLU A 60 -1.45 4.63 -2.83
C GLU A 60 0.02 4.74 -2.45
N PHE A 61 0.81 3.78 -2.94
CA PHE A 61 2.24 3.72 -2.70
C PHE A 61 3.06 3.85 -3.99
N ILE A 62 4.32 4.26 -3.86
CA ILE A 62 5.27 4.40 -4.98
C ILE A 62 6.67 4.03 -4.54
N CYS A 63 7.43 3.43 -5.47
CA CYS A 63 8.86 3.25 -5.28
C CYS A 63 9.61 4.59 -5.45
N PRO A 64 10.33 5.09 -4.42
CA PRO A 64 11.03 6.36 -4.53
C PRO A 64 12.21 6.32 -5.52
N GLN A 65 12.72 5.12 -5.83
CA GLN A 65 13.84 4.89 -6.75
C GLN A 65 13.38 4.68 -8.19
N CYS A 66 12.45 3.74 -8.42
CA CYS A 66 12.00 3.38 -9.76
C CYS A 66 10.98 4.37 -10.32
N ARG A 67 10.08 4.88 -9.46
CA ARG A 67 8.95 5.75 -9.87
C ARG A 67 8.16 5.14 -11.03
N ASP A 68 8.01 3.83 -11.02
CA ASP A 68 7.49 2.97 -12.09
C ASP A 68 5.97 2.83 -12.09
N GLY A 69 5.28 3.40 -11.09
CA GLY A 69 3.82 3.42 -11.04
C GLY A 69 3.29 3.55 -9.61
N ILE A 70 1.97 3.45 -9.49
CA ILE A 70 1.27 3.37 -8.21
C ILE A 70 1.09 1.90 -7.85
N HIS A 71 1.41 1.56 -6.60
CA HIS A 71 1.12 0.28 -5.99
C HIS A 71 -0.08 0.45 -5.06
N LEU A 72 -1.21 -0.18 -5.39
CA LEU A 72 -2.42 -0.10 -4.59
C LEU A 72 -2.38 -1.13 -3.45
N ASP A 73 -2.52 -0.65 -2.21
CA ASP A 73 -2.56 -1.48 -1.01
C ASP A 73 -3.97 -2.00 -0.74
N TRP A 74 -4.41 -2.94 -1.59
CA TRP A 74 -5.73 -3.57 -1.53
C TRP A 74 -5.61 -5.07 -1.25
N PRO A 75 -6.59 -5.68 -0.56
CA PRO A 75 -6.62 -7.14 -0.45
C PRO A 75 -6.88 -7.78 -1.82
N GLU A 76 -6.33 -8.98 -2.03
CA GLU A 76 -6.44 -9.73 -3.29
C GLU A 76 -7.88 -9.87 -3.80
N SER A 77 -8.86 -9.93 -2.89
CA SER A 77 -10.28 -9.99 -3.24
C SER A 77 -10.81 -8.75 -3.96
N GLU A 78 -10.31 -7.54 -3.64
CA GLU A 78 -10.74 -6.32 -4.36
C GLU A 78 -10.14 -6.27 -5.76
N PHE A 79 -8.88 -6.70 -5.93
CA PHE A 79 -8.29 -6.84 -7.25
C PHE A 79 -9.10 -7.76 -8.15
N LYS A 80 -9.51 -8.93 -7.64
CA LYS A 80 -10.34 -9.88 -8.40
C LYS A 80 -11.66 -9.27 -8.85
N LYS A 81 -12.34 -8.49 -8.00
CA LYS A 81 -13.58 -7.80 -8.39
C LYS A 81 -13.40 -6.84 -9.56
N VAL A 82 -12.28 -6.11 -9.59
CA VAL A 82 -12.00 -5.17 -10.70
C VAL A 82 -11.77 -5.94 -12.00
N PHE A 83 -10.94 -6.99 -11.97
CA PHE A 83 -10.62 -7.75 -13.18
C PHE A 83 -11.76 -8.64 -13.68
N GLU A 84 -12.60 -9.18 -12.80
CA GLU A 84 -13.77 -9.99 -13.16
C GLU A 84 -14.98 -9.14 -13.60
N ALA A 85 -15.02 -7.84 -13.26
CA ALA A 85 -16.09 -6.94 -13.71
C ALA A 85 -15.86 -6.39 -15.14
N GLU A 86 -14.68 -6.64 -15.71
CA GLU A 86 -14.30 -6.24 -17.07
C GLU A 86 -14.49 -7.36 -18.12
N GLU A 87 -14.98 -8.54 -17.71
CA GLU A 87 -15.31 -9.70 -18.58
C GLU A 87 -16.82 -9.86 -18.79
#